data_AF-A0A7V1KLV6-F1
#
_entry.id   AF-A0A7V1KLV6-F1
#
_cell.length_a   1.000
_cell.length_b   1.000
_cell.length_c   1.000
_cell.angle_alpha   90.00
_cell.angle_beta   90.00
_cell.angle_gamma   90.00
#
_symmetry.space_group_name_H-M   'P 1'
#
loop_
_entity.id
_entity.type
_entity.pdbx_description
1 polymer ?
#
loop_
_entity_poly.entity_id
_entity_poly.type
_entity_poly.pdbx_seq_one_letter_code
_entity_poly.pdbx_strand_id
1 'polypeptide(L)'
;MGKAIGWCGVLLSALAMVTLGGPVIQDLAWDCILPNYVIAGDLNGDGWDDIALACHSCDTILVGLNPGGSPCPVPWPAPKAFVLNDSPVALAWGLFGGGVGPYYIQVVGVTQYLPAWTSFKVSGTSASLSQLPAVTVSHVAVGDFDGNGSLDVAVLDPLGFKILFPQGGGGPIDLSGQVQPGEPAFIATGDFDRDSDLDLVISSGTSLLFFENDGSGMFGLKLTKAIGLSLRAIAVADFDGDTDVDLAVVDPEFGALAILENEGCWEFSITARIKMDQGPVFVIPFDCDRDGDNDLAIAEFDGDFVLVARNNGRGGFSVDMVFRVGDSPIGLAVGDFDRNAIPDLVVALYGGGPTGTGPAAQIIYNPCCATDDCTGTAPCCDQPLPRPGCEDRYP
;
A
#
# COMPACT_ATOMS: atom_id res chain seq x y z
N MET A 1 -47.15 54.78 -41.65
CA MET A 1 -45.94 55.35 -41.01
C MET A 1 -45.62 54.48 -39.79
N GLY A 2 -44.36 54.04 -39.66
CA GLY A 2 -43.88 52.94 -38.79
C GLY A 2 -44.20 53.03 -37.28
N LYS A 3 -43.87 52.04 -36.45
CA LYS A 3 -42.83 50.99 -36.50
C LYS A 3 -43.33 49.73 -35.78
N ALA A 4 -43.00 48.54 -36.29
CA ALA A 4 -43.10 47.27 -35.56
C ALA A 4 -41.67 46.80 -35.23
N ILE A 5 -41.44 46.50 -33.95
CA ILE A 5 -40.15 46.05 -33.40
C ILE A 5 -40.00 44.57 -33.72
N GLY A 6 -38.96 44.24 -34.51
CA GLY A 6 -38.60 42.88 -34.88
C GLY A 6 -37.85 42.17 -33.76
N TRP A 7 -38.27 40.95 -33.48
CA TRP A 7 -37.57 39.97 -32.65
C TRP A 7 -36.28 39.55 -33.37
N CYS A 8 -35.13 39.76 -32.73
CA CYS A 8 -33.84 39.25 -33.18
C CYS A 8 -33.59 37.91 -32.47
N GLY A 9 -33.39 36.85 -33.26
CA GLY A 9 -33.07 35.52 -32.77
C GLY A 9 -31.74 35.51 -32.02
N VAL A 10 -31.75 34.90 -30.83
CA VAL A 10 -30.52 34.57 -30.11
C VAL A 10 -29.95 33.32 -30.76
N LEU A 11 -28.80 33.48 -31.39
CA LEU A 11 -27.91 32.39 -31.78
C LEU A 11 -27.57 31.55 -30.55
N LEU A 12 -27.88 30.25 -30.59
CA LEU A 12 -27.24 29.27 -29.71
C LEU A 12 -25.74 29.25 -30.07
N SER A 13 -24.92 29.86 -29.24
CA SER A 13 -23.49 29.54 -29.18
C SER A 13 -23.35 28.24 -28.40
N ALA A 14 -23.00 27.15 -29.10
CA ALA A 14 -22.52 25.94 -28.48
C ALA A 14 -21.22 26.27 -27.72
N LEU A 15 -21.26 26.25 -26.38
CA LEU A 15 -20.04 26.04 -25.62
C LEU A 15 -19.65 24.57 -25.84
N ALA A 16 -18.53 24.37 -26.53
CA ALA A 16 -17.80 23.11 -26.43
C ALA A 16 -17.36 22.98 -24.96
N MET A 17 -17.94 22.03 -24.24
CA MET A 17 -17.36 21.55 -22.98
C MET A 17 -16.05 20.85 -23.36
N VAL A 18 -14.93 21.48 -23.02
CA VAL A 18 -13.66 20.76 -22.90
C VAL A 18 -13.80 19.93 -21.63
N THR A 19 -14.00 18.61 -21.79
CA THR A 19 -13.80 17.66 -20.70
C THR A 19 -12.30 17.64 -20.43
N LEU A 20 -11.84 18.38 -19.43
CA LEU A 20 -10.53 18.14 -18.82
C LEU A 20 -10.68 16.78 -18.11
N GLY A 21 -10.14 15.72 -18.71
CA GLY A 21 -10.19 14.37 -18.16
C GLY A 21 -9.41 14.35 -16.85
N GLY A 22 -10.10 14.06 -15.73
CA GLY A 22 -9.44 13.58 -14.52
C GLY A 22 -9.11 12.09 -14.69
N PRO A 23 -8.29 11.51 -13.80
CA PRO A 23 -7.73 10.18 -14.00
C PRO A 23 -8.80 9.11 -14.21
N VAL A 24 -8.48 8.15 -15.08
CA VAL A 24 -9.29 6.99 -15.36
C VAL A 24 -9.33 6.10 -14.12
N ILE A 25 -10.54 5.86 -13.62
CA ILE A 25 -10.82 4.86 -12.59
C ILE A 25 -11.48 3.66 -13.27
N GLN A 26 -10.84 2.50 -13.18
CA GLN A 26 -11.33 1.25 -13.73
C GLN A 26 -11.87 0.33 -12.63
N ASP A 27 -13.11 -0.12 -12.80
CA ASP A 27 -13.75 -1.11 -11.94
C ASP A 27 -13.23 -2.53 -12.21
N LEU A 28 -12.87 -3.23 -11.13
CA LEU A 28 -12.60 -4.67 -11.13
C LEU A 28 -13.76 -5.40 -10.42
N ALA A 29 -14.78 -5.76 -11.20
CA ALA A 29 -15.98 -6.45 -10.73
C ALA A 29 -15.75 -7.95 -10.47
N TRP A 30 -14.79 -8.27 -9.59
CA TRP A 30 -14.44 -9.63 -9.23
C TRP A 30 -15.32 -10.20 -8.12
N ASP A 31 -15.46 -11.52 -8.09
CA ASP A 31 -16.31 -12.25 -7.15
C ASP A 31 -15.62 -12.42 -5.77
N CYS A 32 -15.37 -11.29 -5.09
CA CYS A 32 -14.63 -11.20 -3.83
C CYS A 32 -15.51 -10.67 -2.69
N ILE A 33 -15.87 -11.50 -1.71
CA ILE A 33 -16.74 -11.09 -0.60
C ILE A 33 -15.90 -10.52 0.55
N LEU A 34 -16.19 -9.27 0.93
CA LEU A 34 -15.43 -8.47 1.90
C LEU A 34 -13.92 -8.45 1.56
N PRO A 35 -13.53 -7.79 0.45
CA PRO A 35 -12.13 -7.53 0.16
C PRO A 35 -11.49 -6.79 1.33
N ASN A 36 -10.38 -7.29 1.87
CA ASN A 36 -9.76 -6.68 3.06
C ASN A 36 -8.28 -6.34 2.90
N TYR A 37 -7.62 -6.85 1.85
CA TYR A 37 -6.22 -6.57 1.57
C TYR A 37 -5.93 -6.74 0.08
N VAL A 38 -5.03 -5.92 -0.47
CA VAL A 38 -4.59 -5.99 -1.87
C VAL A 38 -3.08 -5.84 -1.95
N ILE A 39 -2.48 -6.55 -2.89
CA ILE A 39 -1.08 -6.39 -3.30
C ILE A 39 -1.02 -6.32 -4.83
N ALA A 40 0.02 -5.67 -5.35
CA ALA A 40 0.27 -5.55 -6.78
C ALA A 40 1.76 -5.74 -7.10
N GLY A 41 2.02 -6.14 -8.35
CA GLY A 41 3.36 -6.36 -8.91
C GLY A 41 3.35 -7.46 -9.95
N ASP A 42 4.46 -7.69 -10.66
CA ASP A 42 4.58 -8.78 -11.65
C ASP A 42 4.59 -10.18 -11.00
N LEU A 43 3.41 -10.65 -10.58
CA LEU A 43 3.25 -11.88 -9.79
C LEU A 43 3.49 -13.15 -10.61
N ASN A 44 3.44 -13.05 -11.94
CA ASN A 44 3.59 -14.17 -12.86
C ASN A 44 4.90 -14.15 -13.67
N GLY A 45 5.63 -13.04 -13.68
CA GLY A 45 6.92 -12.86 -14.34
C GLY A 45 6.84 -12.50 -15.83
N ASP A 46 5.73 -11.94 -16.31
CA ASP A 46 5.54 -11.56 -17.72
C ASP A 46 5.86 -10.09 -18.03
N GLY A 47 6.23 -9.32 -17.00
CA GLY A 47 6.61 -7.92 -17.09
C GLY A 47 5.43 -6.95 -17.09
N TRP A 48 4.25 -7.38 -16.67
CA TRP A 48 3.10 -6.53 -16.34
C TRP A 48 2.73 -6.69 -14.87
N ASP A 49 2.41 -5.59 -14.20
CA ASP A 49 1.97 -5.69 -12.82
C ASP A 49 0.57 -6.32 -12.74
N ASP A 50 0.48 -7.39 -11.97
CA ASP A 50 -0.71 -8.15 -11.62
C ASP A 50 -1.28 -7.67 -10.28
N ILE A 51 -2.47 -8.17 -9.91
CA ILE A 51 -3.14 -7.83 -8.64
C ILE A 51 -3.52 -9.11 -7.91
N ALA A 52 -3.26 -9.19 -6.61
CA ALA A 52 -3.86 -10.19 -5.74
C ALA A 52 -4.70 -9.57 -4.63
N LEU A 53 -5.88 -10.13 -4.40
CA LEU A 53 -6.91 -9.63 -3.49
C LEU A 53 -7.25 -10.71 -2.47
N ALA A 54 -7.18 -10.35 -1.18
CA ALA A 54 -7.67 -11.21 -0.10
C ALA A 54 -9.17 -11.03 0.04
N CYS A 55 -9.91 -12.11 -0.18
CA CYS A 55 -11.36 -12.14 -0.09
C CYS A 55 -11.75 -12.88 1.17
N HIS A 56 -12.08 -12.11 2.21
CA HIS A 56 -12.23 -12.62 3.57
C HIS A 56 -13.35 -13.68 3.67
N SER A 57 -14.56 -13.36 3.23
CA SER A 57 -15.74 -14.20 3.47
C SER A 57 -15.95 -15.36 2.48
N CYS A 58 -15.14 -15.43 1.42
CA CYS A 58 -15.13 -16.58 0.52
C CYS A 58 -13.85 -17.41 0.64
N ASP A 59 -13.06 -17.20 1.71
CA ASP A 59 -11.84 -17.94 2.02
C ASP A 59 -10.92 -18.08 0.81
N THR A 60 -10.76 -17.01 0.03
CA THR A 60 -10.11 -17.08 -1.28
C THR A 60 -9.12 -15.95 -1.45
N ILE A 61 -7.96 -16.26 -2.03
CA ILE A 61 -7.08 -15.25 -2.63
C ILE A 61 -7.36 -15.24 -4.14
N LEU A 62 -7.81 -14.11 -4.66
CA LEU A 62 -7.98 -13.91 -6.10
C LEU A 62 -6.72 -13.30 -6.68
N VAL A 63 -6.25 -13.82 -7.81
CA VAL A 63 -5.12 -13.26 -8.56
C VAL A 63 -5.60 -12.87 -9.95
N GLY A 64 -5.74 -11.58 -10.21
CA GLY A 64 -6.00 -11.03 -11.53
C GLY A 64 -4.69 -10.89 -12.29
N LEU A 65 -4.60 -11.52 -13.46
CA LEU A 65 -3.44 -11.36 -14.34
C LEU A 65 -3.71 -10.22 -15.31
N ASN A 66 -2.78 -9.27 -15.36
CA ASN A 66 -2.86 -8.16 -16.28
C ASN A 66 -2.74 -8.69 -17.71
N PRO A 67 -3.73 -8.45 -18.60
CA PRO A 67 -3.69 -9.00 -19.95
C PRO A 67 -2.65 -8.31 -20.85
N GLY A 68 -2.07 -7.18 -20.41
CA GLY A 68 -1.25 -6.30 -21.22
C GLY A 68 -2.02 -5.64 -22.38
N GLY A 69 -1.36 -4.76 -23.13
CA GLY A 69 -1.93 -4.15 -24.35
C GLY A 69 -1.63 -2.66 -24.54
N SER A 70 -2.38 -1.99 -25.43
CA SER A 70 -2.36 -0.53 -25.67
C SER A 70 -3.74 0.08 -25.38
N PRO A 71 -3.83 1.42 -25.25
CA PRO A 71 -3.79 2.14 -23.98
C PRO A 71 -4.90 1.73 -22.99
N CYS A 72 -4.68 1.96 -21.70
CA CYS A 72 -5.63 1.71 -20.62
C CYS A 72 -6.99 2.45 -20.82
N PRO A 73 -8.05 2.06 -20.11
CA PRO A 73 -8.18 0.83 -19.34
C PRO A 73 -8.34 -0.39 -20.26
N VAL A 74 -7.70 -1.50 -19.91
CA VAL A 74 -7.85 -2.78 -20.64
C VAL A 74 -8.82 -3.70 -19.89
N PRO A 75 -9.71 -4.47 -20.56
CA PRO A 75 -10.56 -5.41 -19.86
C PRO A 75 -9.73 -6.54 -19.20
N TRP A 76 -9.73 -6.61 -17.88
CA TRP A 76 -9.05 -7.67 -17.14
C TRP A 76 -9.79 -9.01 -17.28
N PRO A 77 -9.07 -10.13 -17.47
CA PRO A 77 -9.68 -11.45 -17.44
C PRO A 77 -10.26 -11.77 -16.06
N ALA A 78 -11.10 -12.81 -15.98
CA ALA A 78 -11.55 -13.32 -14.69
C ALA A 78 -10.35 -13.75 -13.84
N PRO A 79 -10.29 -13.38 -12.55
CA PRO A 79 -9.16 -13.69 -11.71
C PRO A 79 -9.09 -15.18 -11.42
N LYS A 80 -7.87 -15.66 -11.20
CA LYS A 80 -7.61 -17.02 -10.73
C LYS A 80 -7.91 -17.10 -9.24
N ALA A 81 -8.73 -18.06 -8.84
CA ALA A 81 -9.09 -18.27 -7.43
C ALA A 81 -8.20 -19.32 -6.76
N PHE A 82 -7.61 -18.96 -5.64
CA PHE A 82 -6.90 -19.85 -4.73
C PHE A 82 -7.71 -20.00 -3.45
N VAL A 83 -8.54 -21.06 -3.42
CA VAL A 83 -9.42 -21.36 -2.29
C VAL A 83 -8.60 -21.89 -1.12
N LEU A 84 -8.86 -21.33 0.06
CA LEU A 84 -8.28 -21.66 1.35
C LEU A 84 -9.34 -22.35 2.23
N ASN A 85 -8.91 -22.93 3.35
CA ASN A 85 -9.82 -23.48 4.37
C ASN A 85 -10.02 -22.51 5.56
N ASP A 86 -9.66 -21.23 5.38
CA ASP A 86 -9.78 -20.17 6.38
C ASP A 86 -9.66 -18.80 5.69
N SER A 87 -10.17 -17.75 6.34
CA SER A 87 -10.33 -16.42 5.77
C SER A 87 -9.00 -15.65 5.71
N PRO A 88 -8.52 -15.22 4.53
CA PRO A 88 -7.29 -14.46 4.41
C PRO A 88 -7.44 -13.04 4.98
N VAL A 89 -6.38 -12.53 5.61
CA VAL A 89 -6.39 -11.19 6.26
C VAL A 89 -5.30 -10.24 5.80
N ALA A 90 -4.16 -10.77 5.39
CA ALA A 90 -3.05 -9.98 4.88
C ALA A 90 -2.28 -10.80 3.86
N LEU A 91 -1.72 -10.09 2.87
CA LEU A 91 -0.94 -10.66 1.78
C LEU A 91 0.40 -9.94 1.68
N ALA A 92 1.38 -10.66 1.17
CA ALA A 92 2.61 -10.08 0.65
C ALA A 92 3.06 -10.90 -0.55
N TRP A 93 4.08 -10.43 -1.25
CA TRP A 93 4.71 -11.20 -2.32
C TRP A 93 6.19 -10.85 -2.41
N GLY A 94 6.91 -11.67 -3.14
CA GLY A 94 8.31 -11.40 -3.46
C GLY A 94 9.06 -12.64 -3.85
N LEU A 95 10.38 -12.51 -3.88
CA LEU A 95 11.30 -13.58 -4.27
C LEU A 95 11.69 -14.41 -3.03
N PHE A 96 11.14 -15.61 -2.95
CA PHE A 96 11.47 -16.57 -1.90
C PHE A 96 12.38 -17.67 -2.49
N GLY A 97 13.52 -17.97 -1.84
CA GLY A 97 14.42 -19.07 -2.23
C GLY A 97 15.77 -19.09 -1.51
N GLY A 98 16.14 -20.21 -0.88
CA GLY A 98 17.28 -20.33 0.05
C GLY A 98 18.67 -20.21 -0.57
N GLY A 99 19.13 -18.98 -0.83
CA GLY A 99 20.51 -18.60 -1.14
C GLY A 99 21.08 -19.11 -2.48
N VAL A 100 21.15 -20.42 -2.68
CA VAL A 100 21.77 -21.09 -3.87
C VAL A 100 20.74 -21.99 -4.57
N GLY A 101 19.75 -21.37 -5.20
CA GLY A 101 18.73 -22.03 -6.04
C GLY A 101 17.96 -20.98 -6.86
N PRO A 102 17.12 -21.38 -7.81
CA PRO A 102 16.29 -20.41 -8.52
C PRO A 102 15.30 -19.76 -7.54
N TYR A 103 15.38 -18.43 -7.40
CA TYR A 103 14.35 -17.64 -6.75
C TYR A 103 13.04 -17.76 -7.52
N TYR A 104 11.93 -17.81 -6.79
CA TYR A 104 10.62 -17.79 -7.41
C TYR A 104 9.77 -16.72 -6.76
N ILE A 105 9.02 -16.01 -7.59
CA ILE A 105 7.96 -15.13 -7.13
C ILE A 105 6.87 -15.99 -6.50
N GLN A 106 6.53 -15.65 -5.26
CA GLN A 106 5.43 -16.29 -4.54
C GLN A 106 4.54 -15.22 -3.94
N VAL A 107 3.24 -15.51 -3.92
CA VAL A 107 2.28 -14.82 -3.08
C VAL A 107 2.26 -15.54 -1.74
N VAL A 108 2.36 -14.78 -0.66
CA VAL A 108 2.15 -15.26 0.70
C VAL A 108 0.87 -14.67 1.27
N GLY A 109 0.19 -15.45 2.10
CA GLY A 109 -1.02 -15.02 2.77
C GLY A 109 -1.16 -15.67 4.12
N VAL A 110 -1.85 -14.98 5.03
CA VAL A 110 -2.18 -15.48 6.37
C VAL A 110 -3.67 -15.46 6.60
N THR A 111 -4.14 -16.33 7.49
CA THR A 111 -5.57 -16.51 7.77
C THR A 111 -5.94 -16.27 9.24
N GLN A 112 -7.21 -15.96 9.50
CA GLN A 112 -7.65 -15.40 10.78
C GLN A 112 -8.08 -16.42 11.85
N TYR A 113 -9.00 -17.35 11.52
CA TYR A 113 -9.75 -18.14 12.50
C TYR A 113 -9.08 -19.46 12.85
N LEU A 114 -8.35 -20.02 11.88
CA LEU A 114 -7.44 -21.14 12.00
C LEU A 114 -6.05 -20.65 11.56
N PRO A 115 -5.37 -19.81 12.39
CA PRO A 115 -4.13 -19.14 12.02
C PRO A 115 -3.18 -20.04 11.27
N ALA A 116 -2.99 -19.72 10.02
CA ALA A 116 -2.13 -20.44 9.11
C ALA A 116 -1.51 -19.43 8.14
N TRP A 117 -0.45 -19.88 7.49
CA TRP A 117 0.13 -19.16 6.37
C TRP A 117 0.15 -20.06 5.13
N THR A 118 0.19 -19.44 3.97
CA THR A 118 0.42 -20.11 2.70
C THR A 118 1.46 -19.36 1.90
N SER A 119 2.15 -20.09 1.03
CA SER A 119 2.96 -19.54 -0.05
C SER A 119 2.69 -20.36 -1.31
N PHE A 120 2.51 -19.68 -2.44
CA PHE A 120 2.26 -20.35 -3.72
C PHE A 120 2.75 -19.52 -4.91
N LYS A 121 3.06 -20.22 -6.00
CA LYS A 121 3.34 -19.59 -7.30
C LYS A 121 2.03 -19.37 -8.05
N VAL A 122 1.90 -18.23 -8.71
CA VAL A 122 0.73 -17.91 -9.54
C VAL A 122 0.52 -18.91 -10.69
N SER A 123 1.59 -19.51 -11.20
CA SER A 123 1.52 -20.59 -12.21
C SER A 123 0.93 -21.91 -11.67
N GLY A 124 0.98 -22.15 -10.35
CA GLY A 124 0.39 -23.32 -9.69
C GLY A 124 -1.13 -23.23 -9.59
N THR A 125 -1.84 -24.31 -9.23
CA THR A 125 -3.32 -24.35 -9.20
C THR A 125 -3.93 -24.36 -7.81
N SER A 126 -3.11 -24.36 -6.76
CA SER A 126 -3.56 -24.50 -5.37
C SER A 126 -2.61 -23.81 -4.41
N ALA A 127 -3.15 -23.35 -3.29
CA ALA A 127 -2.42 -22.88 -2.12
C ALA A 127 -2.57 -23.92 -1.00
N SER A 128 -1.49 -24.22 -0.28
CA SER A 128 -1.52 -25.11 0.89
C SER A 128 -1.31 -24.31 2.17
N LEU A 129 -2.15 -24.56 3.18
CA LEU A 129 -2.04 -23.92 4.49
C LEU A 129 -1.09 -24.70 5.40
N SER A 130 -0.20 -23.97 6.07
CA SER A 130 0.66 -24.45 7.15
C SER A 130 0.25 -23.75 8.44
N GLN A 131 -0.17 -24.52 9.45
CA GLN A 131 -0.69 -23.95 10.70
C GLN A 131 0.37 -23.17 11.47
N LEU A 132 -0.06 -22.07 12.09
CA LEU A 132 0.73 -21.25 12.98
C LEU A 132 0.28 -21.46 14.42
N PRO A 133 1.21 -21.54 15.39
CA PRO A 133 0.87 -21.50 16.80
C PRO A 133 0.53 -20.06 17.22
N ALA A 134 -0.53 -19.49 16.66
CA ALA A 134 -1.04 -18.13 16.92
C ALA A 134 -2.52 -18.18 17.33
N VAL A 135 -3.00 -17.12 17.99
CA VAL A 135 -4.41 -17.04 18.43
C VAL A 135 -5.31 -16.44 17.36
N THR A 136 -4.84 -15.38 16.69
CA THR A 136 -5.41 -14.81 15.47
C THR A 136 -4.30 -14.02 14.76
N VAL A 137 -4.34 -13.87 13.44
CA VAL A 137 -3.35 -13.06 12.71
C VAL A 137 -3.98 -11.74 12.30
N SER A 138 -3.25 -10.63 12.45
CA SER A 138 -3.70 -9.30 12.03
C SER A 138 -3.01 -8.82 10.76
N HIS A 139 -1.70 -9.03 10.61
CA HIS A 139 -0.94 -8.50 9.48
C HIS A 139 0.33 -9.32 9.17
N VAL A 140 0.94 -9.08 8.00
CA VAL A 140 2.26 -9.61 7.64
C VAL A 140 3.17 -8.54 7.05
N ALA A 141 4.46 -8.69 7.28
CA ALA A 141 5.49 -8.00 6.52
C ALA A 141 6.53 -9.02 6.01
N VAL A 142 7.23 -8.66 4.95
CA VAL A 142 8.29 -9.49 4.35
C VAL A 142 9.58 -8.70 4.25
N GLY A 143 10.70 -9.40 4.43
CA GLY A 143 12.05 -8.85 4.42
C GLY A 143 13.05 -9.98 4.60
N ASP A 144 14.31 -9.78 4.20
CA ASP A 144 15.40 -10.70 4.54
C ASP A 144 15.88 -10.37 5.95
N PHE A 145 15.32 -11.06 6.96
CA PHE A 145 15.54 -10.70 8.37
C PHE A 145 16.77 -11.41 8.95
N ASP A 146 17.23 -12.51 8.36
CA ASP A 146 18.44 -13.22 8.78
C ASP A 146 19.65 -13.03 7.86
N GLY A 147 19.53 -12.14 6.86
CA GLY A 147 20.60 -11.77 5.93
C GLY A 147 21.02 -12.92 5.00
N ASN A 148 20.17 -13.92 4.79
CA ASN A 148 20.49 -15.09 3.98
C ASN A 148 20.23 -14.89 2.48
N GLY A 149 19.68 -13.73 2.09
CA GLY A 149 19.32 -13.38 0.71
C GLY A 149 17.93 -13.83 0.28
N SER A 150 17.13 -14.42 1.18
CA SER A 150 15.77 -14.87 0.92
C SER A 150 14.79 -14.04 1.73
N LEU A 151 13.61 -13.77 1.17
CA LEU A 151 12.56 -13.16 1.97
C LEU A 151 12.04 -14.11 3.06
N ASP A 152 11.92 -13.56 4.25
CA ASP A 152 11.27 -14.10 5.43
C ASP A 152 9.91 -13.43 5.63
N VAL A 153 9.12 -13.96 6.56
CA VAL A 153 7.75 -13.48 6.83
C VAL A 153 7.59 -13.17 8.31
N ALA A 154 7.40 -11.90 8.63
CA ALA A 154 6.95 -11.47 9.96
C ALA A 154 5.43 -11.56 10.02
N VAL A 155 4.90 -12.35 10.95
CA VAL A 155 3.46 -12.52 11.20
C VAL A 155 3.08 -11.88 12.51
N LEU A 156 2.16 -10.92 12.46
CA LEU A 156 1.67 -10.20 13.64
C LEU A 156 0.41 -10.87 14.20
N ASP A 157 0.39 -11.09 15.51
CA ASP A 157 -0.78 -11.56 16.26
C ASP A 157 -1.00 -10.71 17.54
N PRO A 158 -2.17 -10.78 18.19
CA PRO A 158 -2.41 -9.99 19.41
C PRO A 158 -1.53 -10.37 20.62
N LEU A 159 -0.79 -11.48 20.57
CA LEU A 159 0.15 -11.88 21.61
C LEU A 159 1.59 -11.48 21.30
N GLY A 160 1.88 -10.89 20.13
CA GLY A 160 3.21 -10.51 19.69
C GLY A 160 3.39 -10.72 18.20
N PHE A 161 4.58 -11.13 17.77
CA PHE A 161 4.81 -11.50 16.38
C PHE A 161 5.76 -12.69 16.31
N LYS A 162 5.81 -13.29 15.12
CA LYS A 162 6.68 -14.43 14.82
C LYS A 162 7.39 -14.17 13.50
N ILE A 163 8.64 -14.58 13.40
CA ILE A 163 9.38 -14.61 12.14
C ILE A 163 9.39 -16.04 11.63
N LEU A 164 8.90 -16.22 10.42
CA LEU A 164 8.89 -17.48 9.69
C LEU A 164 9.96 -17.41 8.61
N PHE A 165 10.65 -18.53 8.41
CA PHE A 165 11.68 -18.71 7.39
C PHE A 165 11.19 -19.74 6.36
N PRO A 166 10.41 -19.34 5.33
CA PRO A 166 9.74 -20.27 4.40
C PRO A 166 10.66 -21.24 3.66
N GLN A 167 11.96 -20.91 3.52
CA GLN A 167 12.91 -21.65 2.69
C GLN A 167 14.14 -22.18 3.47
N GLY A 168 14.10 -22.15 4.81
CA GLY A 168 15.24 -22.44 5.67
C GLY A 168 15.94 -21.15 6.14
N GLY A 169 16.79 -21.25 7.17
CA GLY A 169 17.36 -20.10 7.89
C GLY A 169 17.37 -20.34 9.41
N GLY A 170 16.35 -21.06 9.89
CA GLY A 170 16.21 -21.48 11.29
C GLY A 170 14.83 -22.10 11.54
N GLY A 171 14.54 -22.46 12.79
CA GLY A 171 13.15 -22.64 13.20
C GLY A 171 12.45 -21.27 13.33
N PRO A 172 11.11 -21.20 13.34
CA PRO A 172 10.40 -19.95 13.59
C PRO A 172 10.91 -19.26 14.85
N ILE A 173 11.14 -17.94 14.77
CA ILE A 173 11.46 -17.12 15.94
C ILE A 173 10.13 -16.65 16.51
N ASP A 174 9.88 -17.04 17.77
CA ASP A 174 8.64 -16.73 18.47
C ASP A 174 8.89 -15.65 19.52
N LEU A 175 8.37 -14.45 19.24
CA LEU A 175 8.47 -13.30 20.15
C LEU A 175 7.16 -13.05 20.88
N SER A 176 6.26 -14.05 20.90
CA SER A 176 5.03 -13.98 21.67
C SER A 176 5.30 -13.72 23.15
N GLY A 177 4.50 -12.85 23.74
CA GLY A 177 4.56 -12.48 25.15
C GLY A 177 5.72 -11.57 25.55
N GLN A 178 6.67 -11.28 24.65
CA GLN A 178 7.68 -10.22 24.89
C GLN A 178 7.05 -8.84 24.77
N VAL A 179 6.13 -8.69 23.82
CA VAL A 179 5.38 -7.47 23.56
C VAL A 179 3.97 -7.85 23.13
N GLN A 180 2.96 -7.13 23.63
CA GLN A 180 1.56 -7.34 23.31
C GLN A 180 1.05 -6.14 22.52
N PRO A 181 0.86 -6.28 21.19
CA PRO A 181 0.24 -5.24 20.38
C PRO A 181 -1.19 -4.98 20.86
N GLY A 182 -1.55 -3.70 20.99
CA GLY A 182 -2.93 -3.27 21.15
C GLY A 182 -3.64 -3.23 19.80
N GLU A 183 -4.96 -3.36 19.80
CA GLU A 183 -5.79 -3.22 18.60
C GLU A 183 -6.09 -1.74 18.28
N PRO A 184 -6.06 -1.31 17.01
CA PRO A 184 -5.62 -2.06 15.83
C PRO A 184 -4.09 -2.18 15.75
N ALA A 185 -3.60 -3.27 15.16
CA ALA A 185 -2.17 -3.55 15.03
C ALA A 185 -1.73 -3.78 13.57
N PHE A 186 -0.63 -3.14 13.18
CA PHE A 186 -0.02 -3.21 11.85
C PHE A 186 1.49 -3.35 12.01
N ILE A 187 2.16 -4.04 11.08
CA ILE A 187 3.61 -4.23 11.09
C ILE A 187 4.22 -3.76 9.76
N ALA A 188 5.30 -2.99 9.86
CA ALA A 188 6.08 -2.53 8.72
C ALA A 188 7.58 -2.74 8.98
N THR A 189 8.38 -2.71 7.91
CA THR A 189 9.83 -2.94 7.93
C THR A 189 10.59 -1.70 7.47
N GLY A 190 11.80 -1.52 7.97
CA GLY A 190 12.73 -0.45 7.59
C GLY A 190 14.08 -0.67 8.27
N ASP A 191 15.15 -0.03 7.78
CA ASP A 191 16.45 0.02 8.47
C ASP A 191 16.49 1.33 9.26
N PHE A 192 16.15 1.30 10.55
CA PHE A 192 15.90 2.52 11.33
C PHE A 192 17.15 3.12 11.95
N ASP A 193 18.30 2.43 11.91
CA ASP A 193 19.56 2.91 12.45
C ASP A 193 20.77 2.80 11.50
N ARG A 194 20.52 2.45 10.24
CA ARG A 194 21.48 2.37 9.13
C ARG A 194 22.56 1.31 9.34
N ASP A 195 22.24 0.21 10.01
CA ASP A 195 23.14 -0.93 10.14
C ASP A 195 23.01 -1.95 8.99
N SER A 196 22.07 -1.71 8.06
CA SER A 196 21.71 -2.55 6.91
C SER A 196 20.92 -3.81 7.24
N ASP A 197 20.50 -3.98 8.49
CA ASP A 197 19.59 -5.04 8.90
C ASP A 197 18.15 -4.51 8.90
N LEU A 198 17.19 -5.30 8.39
CA LEU A 198 15.80 -4.88 8.39
C LEU A 198 15.19 -5.02 9.79
N ASP A 199 14.75 -3.90 10.34
CA ASP A 199 14.03 -3.77 11.59
C ASP A 199 12.52 -3.82 11.40
N LEU A 200 11.78 -3.76 12.52
CA LEU A 200 10.32 -3.76 12.54
C LEU A 200 9.75 -2.60 13.36
N VAL A 201 8.66 -2.03 12.86
CA VAL A 201 7.79 -1.11 13.61
C VAL A 201 6.37 -1.64 13.62
N ILE A 202 5.74 -1.61 14.81
CA ILE A 202 4.38 -2.09 15.03
C ILE A 202 3.51 -0.96 15.56
N SER A 203 2.35 -0.72 14.94
CA SER A 203 1.31 0.12 15.53
C SER A 203 0.59 -0.67 16.63
N SER A 204 0.37 -0.04 17.78
CA SER A 204 -0.22 -0.71 18.95
C SER A 204 -1.02 0.28 19.78
N GLY A 205 -2.33 0.36 19.52
CA GLY A 205 -3.23 1.30 20.19
C GLY A 205 -2.78 2.76 19.98
N THR A 206 -2.19 3.38 21.01
CA THR A 206 -1.74 4.79 21.00
C THR A 206 -0.26 4.97 20.63
N SER A 207 0.48 3.88 20.49
CA SER A 207 1.95 3.90 20.42
C SER A 207 2.51 3.08 19.26
N LEU A 208 3.67 3.49 18.78
CA LEU A 208 4.55 2.69 17.93
C LEU A 208 5.54 1.91 18.79
N LEU A 209 5.76 0.66 18.45
CA LEU A 209 6.72 -0.25 19.08
C LEU A 209 7.79 -0.62 18.04
N PHE A 210 9.04 -0.27 18.31
CA PHE A 210 10.17 -0.47 17.42
C PHE A 210 11.03 -1.63 17.89
N PHE A 211 11.38 -2.51 16.98
CA PHE A 211 12.18 -3.70 17.24
C PHE A 211 13.42 -3.70 16.35
N GLU A 212 14.57 -3.66 17.01
CA GLU A 212 15.89 -3.75 16.39
C GLU A 212 16.20 -5.21 16.06
N ASN A 213 16.62 -5.46 14.84
CA ASN A 213 17.15 -6.74 14.39
C ASN A 213 18.68 -6.74 14.52
N ASP A 214 19.28 -7.80 15.02
CA ASP A 214 20.75 -7.91 15.09
C ASP A 214 21.40 -8.51 13.83
N GLY A 215 20.66 -8.52 12.72
CA GLY A 215 21.04 -9.14 11.44
C GLY A 215 20.96 -10.66 11.39
N SER A 216 20.65 -11.32 12.52
CA SER A 216 20.46 -12.78 12.58
C SER A 216 19.00 -13.20 12.68
N GLY A 217 18.07 -12.26 12.51
CA GLY A 217 16.63 -12.43 12.69
C GLY A 217 16.21 -12.35 14.16
N MET A 218 17.11 -12.00 15.07
CA MET A 218 16.81 -11.84 16.49
C MET A 218 16.39 -10.39 16.77
N PHE A 219 15.15 -10.22 17.19
CA PHE A 219 14.57 -8.90 17.45
C PHE A 219 14.49 -8.56 18.93
N GLY A 220 14.79 -7.31 19.28
CA GLY A 220 14.62 -6.74 20.61
C GLY A 220 13.81 -5.44 20.60
N LEU A 221 12.89 -5.27 21.56
CA LEU A 221 12.17 -3.99 21.70
C LEU A 221 13.16 -2.87 22.03
N LYS A 222 13.30 -1.92 21.11
CA LYS A 222 14.27 -0.83 21.17
C LYS A 222 13.64 0.48 21.63
N LEU A 223 12.48 0.83 21.08
CA LEU A 223 11.77 2.08 21.38
C LEU A 223 10.26 1.86 21.47
N THR A 224 9.61 2.60 22.37
CA THR A 224 8.16 2.78 22.38
C THR A 224 7.84 4.27 22.31
N LYS A 225 7.08 4.68 21.28
CA LYS A 225 6.73 6.08 21.03
C LYS A 225 5.22 6.27 21.01
N ALA A 226 4.69 6.95 22.02
CA ALA A 226 3.28 7.35 22.03
C ALA A 226 3.04 8.52 21.05
N ILE A 227 2.15 8.33 20.08
CA ILE A 227 1.92 9.33 19.02
C ILE A 227 0.46 9.57 18.69
N GLY A 228 -0.50 8.82 19.24
CA GLY A 228 -1.88 8.97 18.81
C GLY A 228 -2.91 8.35 19.75
N LEU A 229 -4.09 8.11 19.20
CA LEU A 229 -5.25 7.55 19.89
C LEU A 229 -5.53 6.12 19.43
N SER A 230 -5.54 5.87 18.11
CA SER A 230 -5.75 4.54 17.54
C SER A 230 -5.02 4.39 16.20
N LEU A 231 -3.76 3.94 16.25
CA LEU A 231 -2.86 3.85 15.11
C LEU A 231 -3.13 2.61 14.25
N ARG A 232 -3.40 2.78 12.96
CA ARG A 232 -3.91 1.68 12.12
C ARG A 232 -2.98 1.17 11.05
N ALA A 233 -2.25 2.03 10.34
CA ALA A 233 -1.31 1.62 9.28
C ALA A 233 -0.10 2.55 9.29
N ILE A 234 1.02 2.05 8.80
CA ILE A 234 2.32 2.73 8.79
C ILE A 234 2.89 2.61 7.37
N ALA A 235 3.19 3.75 6.75
CA ALA A 235 4.04 3.85 5.58
C ALA A 235 5.47 4.18 6.04
N VAL A 236 6.46 3.52 5.44
CA VAL A 236 7.89 3.68 5.72
C VAL A 236 8.59 4.09 4.43
N ALA A 237 9.24 5.25 4.42
CA ALA A 237 10.07 5.73 3.32
C ALA A 237 10.90 6.94 3.77
N ASP A 238 11.96 7.27 3.06
CA ASP A 238 12.66 8.56 3.21
C ASP A 238 11.76 9.67 2.63
N PHE A 239 11.23 10.55 3.50
CA PHE A 239 10.31 11.62 3.11
C PHE A 239 10.99 12.98 3.04
N ASP A 240 12.19 13.17 3.58
CA ASP A 240 12.88 14.46 3.58
C ASP A 240 14.20 14.49 2.77
N GLY A 241 14.55 13.36 2.18
CA GLY A 241 15.69 13.17 1.30
C GLY A 241 17.03 13.08 2.03
N ASP A 242 17.02 12.79 3.34
CA ASP A 242 18.22 12.66 4.15
C ASP A 242 18.79 11.24 4.23
N THR A 243 18.10 10.25 3.66
CA THR A 243 18.39 8.80 3.60
C THR A 243 18.12 8.00 4.88
N ASP A 244 17.60 8.61 5.94
CA ASP A 244 17.00 7.90 7.06
C ASP A 244 15.54 7.57 6.69
N VAL A 245 15.05 6.38 7.07
CA VAL A 245 13.65 6.03 6.76
C VAL A 245 12.70 6.65 7.79
N ASP A 246 11.75 7.43 7.30
CA ASP A 246 10.71 8.12 8.07
C ASP A 246 9.42 7.30 8.12
N LEU A 247 8.45 7.79 8.90
CA LEU A 247 7.13 7.16 9.05
C LEU A 247 5.98 8.11 8.75
N ALA A 248 4.97 7.61 8.04
CA ALA A 248 3.66 8.22 7.97
C ALA A 248 2.61 7.27 8.56
N VAL A 249 1.90 7.71 9.59
CA VAL A 249 1.03 6.84 10.40
C VAL A 249 -0.40 7.38 10.42
N VAL A 250 -1.35 6.55 10.01
CA VAL A 250 -2.78 6.91 10.07
C VAL A 250 -3.36 6.66 11.46
N ASP A 251 -4.07 7.66 11.97
CA ASP A 251 -4.80 7.62 13.24
C ASP A 251 -6.27 7.99 12.99
N PRO A 252 -7.13 6.99 12.68
CA PRO A 252 -8.54 7.24 12.42
C PRO A 252 -9.31 7.87 13.59
N GLU A 253 -8.96 7.57 14.85
CA GLU A 253 -9.66 8.17 16.01
C GLU A 253 -9.25 9.63 16.22
N PHE A 254 -7.98 9.97 15.96
CA PHE A 254 -7.53 11.35 15.98
C PHE A 254 -7.97 12.14 14.74
N GLY A 255 -8.24 11.47 13.61
CA GLY A 255 -8.56 12.11 12.33
C GLY A 255 -7.34 12.77 11.69
N ALA A 256 -6.20 12.08 11.69
CA ALA A 256 -4.99 12.61 11.06
C ALA A 256 -4.06 11.53 10.51
N LEU A 257 -3.22 11.95 9.58
CA LEU A 257 -1.97 11.31 9.23
C LEU A 257 -0.83 12.02 9.98
N ALA A 258 -0.11 11.32 10.85
CA ALA A 258 1.08 11.84 11.51
C ALA A 258 2.33 11.54 10.68
N ILE A 259 3.19 12.52 10.48
CA ILE A 259 4.51 12.34 9.86
C ILE A 259 5.55 12.37 10.98
N LEU A 260 6.41 11.35 11.00
CA LEU A 260 7.51 11.23 11.92
C LEU A 260 8.83 11.19 11.13
N GLU A 261 9.72 12.12 11.43
CA GLU A 261 11.09 12.14 10.92
C GLU A 261 11.96 11.24 11.79
N ASN A 262 12.80 10.42 11.16
CA ASN A 262 13.87 9.68 11.83
C ASN A 262 15.14 10.53 11.80
N GLU A 263 15.47 11.15 12.93
CA GLU A 263 16.69 11.97 13.09
C GLU A 263 17.97 11.10 13.21
N GLY A 264 17.85 9.80 12.90
CA GLY A 264 18.87 8.77 12.98
C GLY A 264 18.90 8.05 14.33
N CYS A 265 19.42 6.82 14.33
CA CYS A 265 19.69 6.02 15.54
C CYS A 265 18.48 5.90 16.50
N TRP A 266 17.30 5.59 15.96
CA TRP A 266 16.06 5.41 16.72
C TRP A 266 15.46 6.70 17.32
N GLU A 267 15.86 7.89 16.85
CA GLU A 267 15.28 9.15 17.33
C GLU A 267 14.16 9.64 16.39
N PHE A 268 12.90 9.46 16.81
CA PHE A 268 11.73 9.88 16.03
C PHE A 268 11.06 11.11 16.61
N SER A 269 10.81 12.13 15.77
CA SER A 269 10.05 13.33 16.12
C SER A 269 8.83 13.51 15.21
N ILE A 270 7.72 14.02 15.75
CA ILE A 270 6.52 14.29 14.96
C ILE A 270 6.68 15.67 14.32
N THR A 271 6.87 15.71 13.00
CA THR A 271 7.09 16.95 12.26
C THR A 271 5.80 17.58 11.77
N ALA A 272 4.81 16.75 11.42
CA ALA A 272 3.53 17.23 10.91
C ALA A 272 2.36 16.33 11.32
N ARG A 273 1.16 16.93 11.27
CA ARG A 273 -0.11 16.22 11.27
C ARG A 273 -0.99 16.78 10.16
N ILE A 274 -1.30 15.93 9.19
CA ILE A 274 -2.21 16.26 8.11
C ILE A 274 -3.61 15.87 8.56
N LYS A 275 -4.52 16.84 8.57
CA LYS A 275 -5.92 16.63 8.95
C LYS A 275 -6.60 15.71 7.93
N MET A 276 -7.27 14.68 8.44
CA MET A 276 -8.09 13.74 7.67
C MET A 276 -9.46 13.66 8.33
N ASP A 277 -10.54 13.75 7.56
CA ASP A 277 -11.87 13.98 8.14
C ASP A 277 -12.80 12.77 7.98
N GLN A 278 -12.43 11.75 7.20
CA GLN A 278 -13.35 10.68 6.78
C GLN A 278 -12.78 9.28 7.06
N GLY A 279 -12.18 9.10 8.24
CA GLY A 279 -11.72 7.80 8.73
C GLY A 279 -10.56 7.23 7.90
N PRO A 280 -9.35 7.81 8.00
CA PRO A 280 -8.18 7.27 7.31
C PRO A 280 -7.82 5.88 7.86
N VAL A 281 -7.63 4.90 6.98
CA VAL A 281 -7.41 3.50 7.40
C VAL A 281 -6.15 2.85 6.85
N PHE A 282 -5.62 3.38 5.76
CA PHE A 282 -4.47 2.83 5.08
C PHE A 282 -3.64 3.96 4.46
N VAL A 283 -2.33 3.77 4.39
CA VAL A 283 -1.40 4.71 3.77
C VAL A 283 -0.25 3.95 3.13
N ILE A 284 0.17 4.35 1.93
CA ILE A 284 1.35 3.80 1.25
C ILE A 284 2.19 4.92 0.61
N PRO A 285 3.53 4.78 0.59
CA PRO A 285 4.41 5.71 -0.10
C PRO A 285 4.55 5.35 -1.58
N PHE A 286 4.68 6.36 -2.44
CA PHE A 286 4.96 6.21 -3.87
C PHE A 286 5.38 7.54 -4.50
N ASP A 287 6.21 7.53 -5.53
CA ASP A 287 6.63 8.74 -6.27
C ASP A 287 5.61 9.02 -7.40
N CYS A 288 4.56 9.77 -7.09
CA CYS A 288 3.36 9.87 -7.93
C CYS A 288 3.58 10.76 -9.17
N ASP A 289 4.37 11.82 -9.03
CA ASP A 289 4.68 12.78 -10.10
C ASP A 289 6.11 12.68 -10.65
N ARG A 290 6.88 11.69 -10.17
CA ARG A 290 8.20 11.31 -10.68
C ARG A 290 9.27 12.38 -10.47
N ASP A 291 9.13 13.18 -9.41
CA ASP A 291 10.13 14.16 -9.02
C ASP A 291 11.27 13.57 -8.15
N GLY A 292 11.10 12.30 -7.74
CA GLY A 292 12.04 11.53 -6.95
C GLY A 292 11.82 11.60 -5.44
N ASP A 293 10.77 12.29 -5.00
CA ASP A 293 10.38 12.41 -3.60
C ASP A 293 9.17 11.48 -3.32
N ASN A 294 9.16 10.76 -2.19
CA ASN A 294 8.04 9.85 -1.89
C ASN A 294 6.80 10.64 -1.46
N ASP A 295 5.74 10.58 -2.26
CA ASP A 295 4.39 11.03 -1.91
C ASP A 295 3.63 9.97 -1.12
N LEU A 296 2.38 10.27 -0.74
CA LEU A 296 1.52 9.37 0.03
C LEU A 296 0.14 9.23 -0.59
N ALA A 297 -0.32 7.98 -0.77
CA ALA A 297 -1.72 7.67 -1.04
C ALA A 297 -2.40 7.21 0.26
N ILE A 298 -3.60 7.73 0.54
CA ILE A 298 -4.35 7.49 1.77
C ILE A 298 -5.77 7.02 1.43
N ALA A 299 -6.21 5.92 2.04
CA ALA A 299 -7.60 5.46 1.94
C ALA A 299 -8.42 6.01 3.12
N GLU A 300 -9.50 6.72 2.83
CA GLU A 300 -10.50 7.20 3.81
C GLU A 300 -11.76 6.33 3.72
N PHE A 301 -11.90 5.41 4.68
CA PHE A 301 -12.89 4.34 4.70
C PHE A 301 -14.33 4.87 4.78
N ASP A 302 -14.59 5.89 5.61
CA ASP A 302 -15.94 6.42 5.80
C ASP A 302 -16.35 7.41 4.70
N GLY A 303 -15.37 7.95 3.97
CA GLY A 303 -15.58 8.97 2.94
C GLY A 303 -15.73 8.42 1.51
N ASP A 304 -15.34 7.16 1.30
CA ASP A 304 -15.21 6.54 -0.02
C ASP A 304 -14.22 7.29 -0.92
N PHE A 305 -13.09 7.71 -0.32
CA PHE A 305 -12.05 8.47 -1.00
C PHE A 305 -10.66 7.82 -0.92
N VAL A 306 -9.90 8.02 -1.98
CA VAL A 306 -8.43 7.93 -1.96
C VAL A 306 -7.87 9.33 -2.14
N LEU A 307 -6.98 9.75 -1.24
CA LEU A 307 -6.32 11.04 -1.27
C LEU A 307 -4.87 10.84 -1.65
N VAL A 308 -4.29 11.78 -2.39
CA VAL A 308 -2.84 11.85 -2.60
C VAL A 308 -2.31 13.10 -1.94
N ALA A 309 -1.39 12.92 -1.00
CA ALA A 309 -0.64 14.00 -0.38
C ALA A 309 0.75 14.06 -1.00
N ARG A 310 1.02 15.15 -1.73
CA ARG A 310 2.32 15.41 -2.35
C ARG A 310 3.34 15.88 -1.34
N ASN A 311 4.55 15.35 -1.47
CA ASN A 311 5.73 15.74 -0.73
C ASN A 311 6.44 16.90 -1.46
N ASN A 312 7.28 17.65 -0.74
CA ASN A 312 8.11 18.72 -1.29
C ASN A 312 9.61 18.40 -1.22
N GLY A 313 9.94 17.11 -1.00
CA GLY A 313 11.30 16.60 -0.83
C GLY A 313 11.98 17.04 0.47
N ARG A 314 11.20 17.45 1.47
CA ARG A 314 11.68 17.91 2.79
C ARG A 314 10.72 17.53 3.92
N GLY A 315 9.95 16.45 3.75
CA GLY A 315 8.94 15.99 4.71
C GLY A 315 7.69 16.88 4.79
N GLY A 316 7.54 17.86 3.89
CA GLY A 316 6.41 18.78 3.87
C GLY A 316 5.31 18.30 2.93
N PHE A 317 4.21 17.81 3.49
CA PHE A 317 3.11 17.24 2.73
C PHE A 317 1.92 18.18 2.55
N SER A 318 1.28 18.13 1.38
CA SER A 318 -0.01 18.78 1.12
C SER A 318 -0.95 17.87 0.34
N VAL A 319 -2.22 17.78 0.77
CA VAL A 319 -3.25 17.05 0.03
C VAL A 319 -3.50 17.77 -1.29
N ASP A 320 -3.22 17.10 -2.40
CA ASP A 320 -3.30 17.66 -3.75
C ASP A 320 -4.46 17.08 -4.54
N MET A 321 -4.65 15.75 -4.46
CA MET A 321 -5.69 15.03 -5.21
C MET A 321 -6.64 14.30 -4.27
N VAL A 322 -7.90 14.21 -4.69
CA VAL A 322 -8.96 13.45 -4.00
C VAL A 322 -9.79 12.69 -5.05
N PHE A 323 -9.78 11.36 -4.97
CA PHE A 323 -10.48 10.46 -5.87
C PHE A 323 -11.65 9.81 -5.15
N ARG A 324 -12.87 9.99 -5.68
CA ARG A 324 -14.01 9.20 -5.23
C ARG A 324 -13.88 7.80 -5.80
N VAL A 325 -13.85 6.81 -4.90
CA VAL A 325 -13.81 5.39 -5.22
C VAL A 325 -15.12 4.72 -4.80
N GLY A 326 -15.19 3.40 -4.93
CA GLY A 326 -16.30 2.60 -4.40
C GLY A 326 -16.28 2.53 -2.87
N ASP A 327 -17.24 1.80 -2.34
CA ASP A 327 -17.58 1.87 -0.92
C ASP A 327 -16.49 1.27 -0.02
N SER A 328 -16.13 2.03 1.02
CA SER A 328 -15.24 1.60 2.09
C SER A 328 -13.86 1.10 1.62
N PRO A 329 -13.02 1.98 1.02
CA PRO A 329 -11.67 1.63 0.64
C PRO A 329 -10.84 1.25 1.88
N ILE A 330 -10.17 0.10 1.82
CA ILE A 330 -9.57 -0.54 3.00
C ILE A 330 -8.07 -0.84 2.83
N GLY A 331 -7.61 -1.00 1.60
CA GLY A 331 -6.24 -1.33 1.27
C GLY A 331 -5.84 -0.72 -0.06
N LEU A 332 -4.55 -0.41 -0.19
CA LEU A 332 -3.96 0.20 -1.37
C LEU A 332 -2.70 -0.57 -1.77
N ALA A 333 -2.42 -0.66 -3.06
CA ALA A 333 -1.12 -1.07 -3.57
C ALA A 333 -0.74 -0.25 -4.81
N VAL A 334 0.55 -0.13 -5.07
CA VAL A 334 1.12 0.57 -6.23
C VAL A 334 1.51 -0.45 -7.29
N GLY A 335 1.30 -0.11 -8.56
CA GLY A 335 1.83 -0.85 -9.70
C GLY A 335 1.86 0.02 -10.95
N ASP A 336 2.52 -0.43 -12.02
CA ASP A 336 2.47 0.15 -13.36
C ASP A 336 1.60 -0.76 -14.25
N PHE A 337 0.28 -0.55 -14.21
CA PHE A 337 -0.68 -1.47 -14.84
C PHE A 337 -0.83 -1.23 -16.34
N ASP A 338 -0.43 -0.06 -16.85
CA ASP A 338 -0.45 0.29 -18.27
C ASP A 338 0.95 0.34 -18.94
N ARG A 339 2.01 0.17 -18.13
CA ARG A 339 3.41 0.12 -18.54
C ARG A 339 3.93 1.43 -19.13
N ASN A 340 3.46 2.55 -18.60
CA ASN A 340 3.91 3.89 -19.00
C ASN A 340 5.03 4.45 -18.08
N ALA A 341 5.43 3.68 -17.05
CA ALA A 341 6.40 4.05 -16.02
C ALA A 341 5.96 5.22 -15.11
N ILE A 342 4.67 5.49 -15.00
CA ILE A 342 4.03 6.34 -14.00
C ILE A 342 3.28 5.40 -13.06
N PRO A 343 3.44 5.55 -11.73
CA PRO A 343 2.73 4.70 -10.79
C PRO A 343 1.22 4.85 -10.86
N ASP A 344 0.50 3.73 -10.90
CA ASP A 344 -0.93 3.61 -10.70
C ASP A 344 -1.24 3.11 -9.28
N LEU A 345 -2.51 3.19 -8.88
CA LEU A 345 -2.99 2.65 -7.60
C LEU A 345 -4.06 1.60 -7.84
N VAL A 346 -4.01 0.49 -7.10
CA VAL A 346 -5.15 -0.40 -6.92
C VAL A 346 -5.72 -0.25 -5.51
N VAL A 347 -7.04 -0.25 -5.41
CA VAL A 347 -7.80 -0.04 -4.18
C VAL A 347 -8.66 -1.27 -3.91
N ALA A 348 -8.53 -1.86 -2.73
CA ALA A 348 -9.48 -2.86 -2.22
C ALA A 348 -10.70 -2.16 -1.60
N LEU A 349 -11.91 -2.63 -1.93
CA LEU A 349 -13.16 -2.01 -1.52
C LEU A 349 -13.94 -2.95 -0.61
N TYR A 350 -13.84 -2.74 0.70
CA TYR A 350 -14.46 -3.62 1.70
C TYR A 350 -15.98 -3.70 1.55
N GLY A 351 -16.61 -2.59 1.15
CA GLY A 351 -18.05 -2.48 0.91
C GLY A 351 -18.51 -2.98 -0.46
N GLY A 352 -17.60 -3.42 -1.33
CA GLY A 352 -17.87 -3.84 -2.70
C GLY A 352 -18.06 -5.36 -2.89
N GLY A 353 -18.18 -5.79 -4.15
CA GLY A 353 -18.21 -7.21 -4.50
C GLY A 353 -19.55 -7.93 -4.25
N PRO A 354 -19.58 -9.27 -4.08
CA PRO A 354 -20.76 -10.09 -4.44
C PRO A 354 -22.03 -9.90 -3.64
N THR A 355 -22.00 -9.27 -2.47
CA THR A 355 -23.22 -8.70 -1.88
C THR A 355 -22.95 -7.34 -1.22
N GLY A 356 -21.98 -6.58 -1.76
CA GLY A 356 -21.67 -5.18 -1.49
C GLY A 356 -21.94 -4.29 -2.71
N THR A 357 -21.93 -2.95 -2.55
CA THR A 357 -22.23 -1.99 -3.62
C THR A 357 -20.98 -1.66 -4.44
N GLY A 358 -21.04 -1.93 -5.76
CA GLY A 358 -19.95 -1.61 -6.67
C GLY A 358 -18.89 -2.72 -6.80
N PRO A 359 -17.72 -2.41 -7.39
CA PRO A 359 -16.68 -3.39 -7.68
C PRO A 359 -15.93 -3.83 -6.41
N ALA A 360 -15.24 -4.98 -6.47
CA ALA A 360 -14.42 -5.47 -5.35
C ALA A 360 -13.08 -4.73 -5.21
N ALA A 361 -12.59 -4.20 -6.34
CA ALA A 361 -11.41 -3.36 -6.38
C ALA A 361 -11.52 -2.34 -7.51
N GLN A 362 -10.71 -1.29 -7.47
CA GLN A 362 -10.59 -0.29 -8.53
C GLN A 362 -9.13 0.02 -8.81
N ILE A 363 -8.81 0.31 -10.07
CA ILE A 363 -7.51 0.86 -10.47
C ILE A 363 -7.70 2.36 -10.72
N ILE A 364 -6.85 3.19 -10.15
CA ILE A 364 -6.72 4.62 -10.46
C ILE A 364 -5.46 4.76 -11.29
N TYR A 365 -5.63 5.01 -12.58
CA TYR A 365 -4.51 5.20 -13.49
C TYR A 365 -3.92 6.60 -13.34
N ASN A 366 -2.60 6.70 -13.31
CA ASN A 366 -1.84 7.95 -13.40
C ASN A 366 -2.37 9.07 -12.47
N PRO A 367 -2.54 8.82 -11.15
CA PRO A 367 -3.24 9.71 -10.23
C PRO A 367 -2.69 11.15 -10.19
N CYS A 368 -1.38 11.38 -10.37
CA CYS A 368 -0.81 12.73 -10.41
C CYS A 368 -0.58 13.27 -11.84
N CYS A 369 -0.96 12.50 -12.86
CA CYS A 369 -0.54 12.70 -14.23
C CYS A 369 -1.71 12.90 -15.20
N ALA A 370 -2.46 14.00 -15.04
CA ALA A 370 -3.66 14.27 -15.85
C ALA A 370 -3.42 14.34 -17.37
N THR A 371 -2.18 14.53 -17.83
CA THR A 371 -1.83 14.54 -19.27
C THR A 371 -1.54 13.16 -19.85
N ASP A 372 -1.20 12.17 -19.02
CA ASP A 372 -0.94 10.79 -19.46
C ASP A 372 -2.05 9.84 -19.00
N ASP A 373 -3.29 10.33 -18.98
CA ASP A 373 -4.47 9.56 -18.59
C ASP A 373 -4.91 8.62 -19.72
N CYS A 374 -4.10 7.60 -20.01
CA CYS A 374 -4.30 6.63 -21.08
C CYS A 374 -4.33 7.22 -22.51
N THR A 375 -3.73 8.41 -22.70
CA THR A 375 -3.69 9.08 -24.00
C THR A 375 -2.41 8.78 -24.80
N GLY A 376 -1.40 8.17 -24.17
CA GLY A 376 -0.14 7.76 -24.80
C GLY A 376 0.85 8.90 -25.00
N THR A 377 0.84 9.91 -24.13
CA THR A 377 1.74 11.07 -24.19
C THR A 377 2.52 11.23 -22.88
N ALA A 378 3.79 10.80 -22.87
CA ALA A 378 4.66 10.86 -21.68
C ALA A 378 5.65 12.07 -21.69
N PRO A 379 6.06 12.61 -20.52
CA PRO A 379 5.32 12.62 -19.25
C PRO A 379 5.36 13.96 -18.50
N CYS A 380 4.53 13.98 -17.45
CA CYS A 380 4.51 14.93 -16.35
C CYS A 380 5.89 14.95 -15.68
N CYS A 381 6.72 15.92 -16.06
CA CYS A 381 7.83 16.32 -15.23
C CYS A 381 7.54 17.75 -14.82
N ASP A 382 7.07 17.96 -13.60
CA ASP A 382 7.61 19.12 -12.89
C ASP A 382 9.07 18.75 -12.65
N GLN A 383 9.96 19.18 -13.56
CA GLN A 383 11.40 19.00 -13.40
C GLN A 383 11.76 19.42 -11.97
N PRO A 384 12.54 18.63 -11.22
CA PRO A 384 12.91 18.99 -9.86
C PRO A 384 13.43 20.43 -9.86
N LEU A 385 12.85 21.29 -9.04
CA LEU A 385 13.45 22.59 -8.78
C LEU A 385 14.90 22.32 -8.38
N PRO A 386 15.90 22.98 -8.99
CA PRO A 386 17.29 22.69 -8.70
C PRO A 386 17.52 22.78 -7.19
N ARG A 387 17.80 21.63 -6.57
CA ARG A 387 18.18 21.56 -5.15
C ARG A 387 19.36 22.53 -4.97
N PRO A 388 19.27 23.53 -4.07
CA PRO A 388 20.43 24.34 -3.74
C PRO A 388 21.54 23.37 -3.32
N GLY A 389 22.65 23.37 -4.05
CA GLY A 389 23.75 22.44 -3.82
C GLY A 389 24.24 22.50 -2.37
N CYS A 390 24.77 21.38 -1.89
CA CYS A 390 25.26 21.14 -0.53
C CYS A 390 26.39 22.06 -0.03
N GLU A 391 26.71 23.17 -0.72
CA GLU A 391 27.78 24.09 -0.32
C GLU A 391 27.37 25.11 0.75
N ASP A 392 26.09 25.23 1.09
CA ASP A 392 25.59 26.31 1.98
C ASP A 392 25.14 25.86 3.38
N ARG A 393 25.43 24.60 3.81
CA ARG A 393 25.01 24.09 5.15
C ARG A 393 26.08 24.07 6.25
N TYR A 394 27.22 24.75 6.09
CA TYR A 394 28.15 24.96 7.22
C TYR A 394 28.82 26.35 7.20
N PRO A 395 28.62 27.20 8.23
CA PRO A 395 29.57 28.26 8.55
C PRO A 395 30.83 27.73 9.25
#